data_AF-A0A2U8VS19-F1
#
_entry.id   AF-A0A2U8VS19-F1
#
_cell.length_a   1.000
_cell.length_b   1.000
_cell.length_c   1.000
_cell.angle_alpha   90.00
_cell.angle_beta   90.00
_cell.angle_gamma   90.00
#
_symmetry.space_group_name_H-M   'P 1'
#
loop_
_entity.id
_entity.type
_entity.pdbx_description
1 polymer ?
#
loop_
_entity_poly.entity_id
_entity_poly.type
_entity_poly.pdbx_seq_one_letter_code
_entity_poly.pdbx_strand_id
1 'polypeptide(L)'
;MSETVSPDRAVMIRLRARLAVVERAAWFGLVHAIRTRPEETEAFIGSERARCAAGFGTKGWAGDLSEAERAMLAQEVDSGLSQLLEDARAET
;
A
#
# COMPACT_ATOMS: atom_id res chain seq x y z
N MET A 1 26.19 24.61 -16.38
CA MET A 1 24.75 24.80 -16.67
C MET A 1 23.99 24.44 -15.40
N SER A 2 23.08 25.30 -14.93
CA SER A 2 22.31 24.99 -13.72
C SER A 2 21.20 24.00 -14.09
N GLU A 3 21.35 22.75 -13.63
CA GLU A 3 20.29 21.73 -13.74
C GLU A 3 19.14 22.11 -12.79
N THR A 4 18.29 23.03 -13.25
CA THR A 4 17.10 23.43 -12.54
C THR A 4 15.93 22.58 -12.99
N VAL A 5 15.19 22.05 -12.02
CA VAL A 5 13.96 21.30 -12.27
C VAL A 5 12.91 22.28 -12.82
N SER A 6 12.35 21.98 -13.99
CA SER A 6 11.27 22.80 -14.55
C SER A 6 10.03 22.80 -13.65
N PRO A 7 9.19 23.87 -13.68
CA PRO A 7 7.98 23.94 -12.86
C PRO A 7 7.06 22.72 -13.01
N ASP A 8 6.83 22.25 -14.23
CA ASP A 8 5.99 21.08 -14.51
C ASP A 8 6.57 19.79 -13.90
N ARG A 9 7.90 19.63 -14.01
CA ARG A 9 8.60 18.48 -13.41
C ARG A 9 8.59 18.55 -11.89
N ALA A 10 8.62 19.76 -11.31
CA ALA A 10 8.55 19.96 -9.87
C ALA A 10 7.20 19.52 -9.29
N VAL A 11 6.08 19.70 -10.01
CA VAL A 11 4.76 19.19 -9.58
C VAL A 11 4.80 17.67 -9.46
N MET A 12 5.29 16.98 -10.50
CA MET A 12 5.39 15.52 -10.49
C MET A 12 6.34 14.99 -9.41
N ILE A 13 7.47 15.66 -9.19
CA ILE A 13 8.41 15.29 -8.12
C ILE A 13 7.74 15.44 -6.74
N ARG A 14 7.01 16.53 -6.51
CA ARG A 14 6.30 16.74 -5.23
C ARG A 14 5.21 15.70 -5.00
N LEU A 15 4.49 15.27 -6.03
CA LEU A 15 3.51 14.19 -5.92
C LEU A 15 4.19 12.86 -5.56
N ARG A 16 5.29 12.52 -6.23
CA ARG A 16 6.10 11.34 -5.89
C ARG A 16 6.64 11.40 -4.46
N ALA A 17 7.12 12.58 -4.03
CA ALA A 17 7.60 12.76 -2.67
C ALA A 17 6.48 12.54 -1.64
N ARG A 18 5.26 13.01 -1.91
CA ARG A 18 4.11 12.77 -1.02
C ARG A 18 3.75 11.29 -0.94
N LEU A 19 3.75 10.58 -2.08
CA LEU A 19 3.53 9.14 -2.10
C LEU A 19 4.60 8.41 -1.29
N ALA A 20 5.88 8.71 -1.54
CA ALA A 20 7.00 8.11 -0.83
C ALA A 20 6.93 8.38 0.69
N VAL A 21 6.49 9.56 1.12
CA VAL A 21 6.29 9.87 2.55
C VAL A 21 5.23 8.97 3.17
N VAL A 22 4.10 8.78 2.51
CA VAL A 22 3.01 7.90 3.01
C VAL A 22 3.48 6.45 3.05
N GLU A 23 4.13 5.97 1.99
CA GLU A 23 4.69 4.62 1.91
C GLU A 23 5.69 4.38 3.04
N ARG A 24 6.62 5.31 3.28
CA ARG A 24 7.62 5.17 4.35
C ARG A 24 7.00 5.24 5.74
N ALA A 25 6.03 6.12 5.97
CA ALA A 25 5.34 6.19 7.26
C ALA A 25 4.58 4.89 7.57
N ALA A 26 3.87 4.34 6.58
CA ALA A 26 3.21 3.05 6.71
C ALA A 26 4.19 1.91 6.96
N TRP A 27 5.32 1.89 6.23
CA TRP A 27 6.38 0.90 6.39
C TRP A 27 6.98 0.91 7.80
N PHE A 28 7.36 2.08 8.32
CA PHE A 28 7.92 2.18 9.66
C PHE A 28 6.94 1.72 10.74
N GLY A 29 5.66 2.06 10.58
CA GLY A 29 4.59 1.57 11.45
C GLY A 29 4.46 0.05 11.41
N LEU A 30 4.47 -0.54 10.21
CA LEU A 30 4.37 -1.99 10.03
C LEU A 30 5.55 -2.73 10.64
N VAL A 31 6.79 -2.33 10.32
CA VAL A 31 8.00 -2.98 10.88
C VAL A 31 8.01 -2.86 12.41
N HIS A 32 7.62 -1.71 12.96
CA HIS A 32 7.49 -1.56 14.41
C HIS A 32 6.42 -2.49 15.00
N ALA A 33 5.26 -2.61 14.35
CA ALA A 33 4.19 -3.50 14.78
C ALA A 33 4.59 -4.98 14.72
N ILE A 34 5.21 -5.42 13.62
CA ILE A 34 5.73 -6.79 13.47
C ILE A 34 6.80 -7.08 14.54
N ARG A 35 7.70 -6.14 14.82
CA ARG A 35 8.74 -6.31 15.86
C ARG A 35 8.17 -6.42 17.27
N THR A 36 7.08 -5.71 17.57
CA THR A 36 6.55 -5.60 18.93
C THR A 36 5.43 -6.60 19.22
N ARG A 37 4.59 -6.91 18.22
CA ARG A 37 3.38 -7.73 18.33
C ARG A 37 3.16 -8.50 17.02
N PRO A 38 4.04 -9.46 16.67
CA PRO A 38 4.04 -10.12 15.35
C PRO A 38 2.73 -10.86 15.07
N GLU A 39 2.29 -11.75 15.96
CA GLU A 39 1.09 -12.58 15.74
C GLU A 39 -0.18 -11.74 15.59
N GLU A 40 -0.37 -10.73 16.46
CA GLU A 40 -1.51 -9.81 16.37
C GLU A 40 -1.51 -9.01 15.07
N THR A 41 -0.33 -8.53 14.66
CA THR A 41 -0.17 -7.74 13.43
C THR A 41 -0.45 -8.59 12.20
N GLU A 42 0.09 -9.81 12.14
CA GLU A 42 -0.17 -10.74 11.03
C GLU A 42 -1.64 -11.14 10.95
N ALA A 43 -2.27 -11.45 12.07
CA ALA A 43 -3.70 -11.75 12.12
C ALA A 43 -4.55 -10.56 11.65
N PHE A 44 -4.21 -9.35 12.08
CA PHE A 44 -4.88 -8.13 11.65
C PHE A 44 -4.76 -7.91 10.14
N ILE A 45 -3.55 -7.94 9.59
CA ILE A 45 -3.32 -7.78 8.15
C ILE A 45 -4.01 -8.89 7.35
N GLY A 46 -3.99 -10.14 7.83
CA GLY A 46 -4.72 -11.24 7.21
C GLY A 46 -6.23 -10.98 7.14
N SER A 47 -6.82 -10.42 8.21
CA SER A 47 -8.24 -10.05 8.22
C SER A 47 -8.56 -8.91 7.25
N GLU A 48 -7.68 -7.90 7.15
CA GLU A 48 -7.85 -6.80 6.22
C GLU A 48 -7.67 -7.24 4.75
N ARG A 49 -6.74 -8.17 4.47
CA ARG A 49 -6.59 -8.80 3.14
C ARG A 49 -7.91 -9.43 2.66
N ALA A 50 -8.56 -10.20 3.53
CA ALA A 50 -9.85 -10.81 3.23
C ALA A 50 -10.95 -9.77 2.98
N ARG A 51 -10.94 -8.67 3.75
CA ARG A 51 -11.87 -7.53 3.55
C ARG A 51 -11.62 -6.79 2.25
N CYS A 52 -10.36 -6.57 1.88
CA CYS A 52 -10.00 -6.00 0.59
C CYS A 52 -10.56 -6.88 -0.53
N ALA A 53 -10.27 -8.18 -0.52
CA ALA A 53 -10.77 -9.12 -1.53
C ALA A 53 -12.32 -9.08 -1.68
N ALA A 54 -13.06 -8.88 -0.59
CA ALA A 54 -14.52 -8.78 -0.60
C ALA A 54 -15.07 -7.37 -0.93
N GLY A 55 -14.28 -6.32 -0.73
CA GLY A 55 -14.79 -4.96 -0.45
C GLY A 55 -14.60 -3.91 -1.55
N PHE A 56 -13.86 -4.20 -2.62
CA PHE A 56 -13.64 -3.23 -3.72
C PHE A 56 -14.92 -2.78 -4.46
N GLY A 57 -16.11 -3.27 -4.09
CA GLY A 57 -17.40 -2.94 -4.71
C GLY A 57 -18.34 -2.04 -3.89
N THR A 58 -17.99 -1.64 -2.66
CA THR A 58 -18.90 -0.81 -1.84
C THR A 58 -18.68 0.69 -2.08
N LYS A 59 -19.76 1.39 -2.46
CA LYS A 59 -19.88 2.85 -2.71
C LYS A 59 -18.71 3.70 -2.20
N GLY A 60 -17.81 4.05 -3.12
CA GLY A 60 -16.77 5.07 -2.92
C GLY A 60 -15.47 4.74 -3.63
N TRP A 61 -14.90 3.57 -3.34
CA TRP A 61 -13.59 3.16 -3.87
C TRP A 61 -13.77 2.09 -4.96
N ALA A 62 -13.04 2.22 -6.07
CA ALA A 62 -13.16 1.34 -7.25
C ALA A 62 -14.59 1.20 -7.82
N GLY A 63 -15.44 2.21 -7.58
CA GLY A 63 -16.83 2.23 -8.05
C GLY A 63 -16.98 2.48 -9.55
N ASP A 64 -15.93 3.01 -10.17
CA ASP A 64 -15.78 3.23 -11.61
C ASP A 64 -15.29 1.99 -12.37
N LEU A 65 -14.75 0.99 -11.65
CA LEU A 65 -14.22 -0.22 -12.25
C LEU A 65 -15.32 -1.22 -12.64
N SER A 66 -15.06 -2.01 -13.67
CA SER A 66 -15.81 -3.22 -13.99
C SER A 66 -15.57 -4.31 -12.94
N GLU A 67 -16.37 -5.38 -12.98
CA GLU A 67 -16.17 -6.54 -12.11
C GLU A 67 -14.82 -7.21 -12.32
N ALA A 68 -14.38 -7.36 -13.59
CA ALA A 68 -13.09 -7.94 -13.92
C ALA A 68 -11.92 -7.08 -13.40
N GLU A 69 -12.00 -5.75 -13.55
CA GLU A 69 -10.98 -4.83 -13.03
C GLU A 69 -10.93 -4.83 -11.50
N ARG A 70 -12.07 -4.94 -10.81
CA ARG A 70 -12.11 -5.11 -9.35
C ARG A 70 -11.48 -6.44 -8.91
N ALA A 71 -11.73 -7.52 -9.64
CA ALA A 71 -11.13 -8.81 -9.35
C ALA A 71 -9.60 -8.77 -9.53
N MET A 72 -9.11 -8.10 -10.59
CA MET A 72 -7.68 -7.88 -10.79
C MET A 72 -7.09 -7.02 -9.67
N LEU A 73 -7.73 -5.89 -9.32
CA LEU A 73 -7.30 -5.01 -8.23
C LEU A 73 -7.21 -5.77 -6.90
N ALA A 74 -8.18 -6.65 -6.62
CA ALA A 74 -8.15 -7.49 -5.43
C ALA A 74 -6.95 -8.44 -5.39
N GLN A 75 -6.62 -9.06 -6.51
CA GLN A 75 -5.46 -9.97 -6.63
C GLN A 75 -4.13 -9.23 -6.47
N GLU A 76 -4.00 -8.03 -7.04
CA GLU A 76 -2.81 -7.19 -6.91
C GLU A 76 -2.62 -6.73 -5.46
N VAL A 77 -3.68 -6.28 -4.80
CA VAL A 77 -3.63 -5.87 -3.39
C VAL A 77 -3.30 -7.05 -2.48
N ASP A 78 -3.89 -8.22 -2.73
CA ASP A 78 -3.61 -9.41 -1.93
C ASP A 78 -2.14 -9.85 -2.07
N SER A 79 -1.63 -9.91 -3.29
CA SER A 79 -0.23 -10.23 -3.58
C SER A 79 0.72 -9.23 -2.93
N GLY A 80 0.41 -7.92 -3.06
CA GLY A 80 1.20 -6.85 -2.47
C GLY A 80 1.24 -6.89 -0.94
N LEU A 81 0.11 -7.13 -0.29
CA LEU A 81 0.04 -7.26 1.17
C LEU A 81 0.75 -8.53 1.67
N SER A 82 0.71 -9.62 0.90
CA SER A 82 1.45 -10.84 1.23
C SER A 82 2.96 -10.59 1.20
N GLN A 83 3.46 -9.97 0.13
CA GLN A 83 4.89 -9.64 0.01
C GLN A 83 5.33 -8.66 1.09
N LEU A 84 4.51 -7.65 1.38
CA LEU A 84 4.82 -6.64 2.39
C LEU A 84 5.01 -7.24 3.79
N LEU A 85 4.22 -8.27 4.15
CA LEU A 85 4.40 -9.01 5.39
C LEU A 85 5.70 -9.82 5.41
N GLU A 86 6.06 -10.46 4.30
CA GLU A 86 7.32 -11.20 4.17
C GLU A 86 8.52 -10.26 4.34
N ASP A 87 8.50 -9.12 3.66
CA ASP A 87 9.55 -8.12 3.75
C ASP A 87 9.66 -7.57 5.18
N ALA A 88 8.53 -7.30 5.84
CA ALA A 88 8.53 -6.76 7.20
C ALA A 88 9.10 -7.77 8.21
N ARG A 89 8.85 -9.07 8.02
CA ARG A 89 9.48 -10.14 8.83
C ARG A 89 10.99 -10.21 8.61
N ALA A 90 11.48 -9.94 7.41
CA ALA A 90 12.91 -9.98 7.11
C ALA A 90 13.70 -8.82 7.78
N GLU A 91 13.01 -7.77 8.23
CA GLU A 91 13.58 -6.58 8.89
C GLU A 91 13.54 -6.62 10.42
N THR A 92 13.06 -7.73 11.00
CA THR A 92 13.00 -7.96 12.46
C THR A 92 13.97 -9.02 12.91
#